data_AF-A0AAP6ZLB1-F1
#
_entry.id   AF-A0AAP6ZLB1-F1
#
_cell.length_a   1.000
_cell.length_b   1.000
_cell.length_c   1.000
_cell.angle_alpha   90.00
_cell.angle_beta   90.00
_cell.angle_gamma   90.00
#
_symmetry.space_group_name_H-M   'P 1'
#
loop_
_entity.id
_entity.type
_entity.pdbx_description
1 polymer ?
#
loop_
_entity_poly.entity_id
_entity_poly.type
_entity_poly.pdbx_seq_one_letter_code
_entity_poly.pdbx_strand_id
1 'polypeptide(L)'
;MKSNYLILAIFQLIFINSSLAFEDEYFNANFANSSFMIRTNPIDNSLFIYKGNSLVLKASNFTIDGYSTLKEIKPSSDGFTIVNKGNSFSGQFEIYISYENNEFIVRKTKSYISYVSDGIFSITKKCQKNTNILLEGASVSDLEPLLFLENDKEFNKYCHIDVDSEYNLSWIEKRFKLKEAPIRKNLFINLYALYPIKRKTKSIIII
;
A
#
# COMPACT_ATOMS: atom_id res chain seq x y z
N MET A 1 -42.18 -11.39 -40.31
CA MET A 1 -40.93 -11.82 -39.62
C MET A 1 -40.49 -10.78 -38.58
N LYS A 2 -41.26 -10.56 -37.50
CA LYS A 2 -40.97 -9.53 -36.48
C LYS A 2 -40.77 -10.08 -35.05
N SER A 3 -40.95 -11.39 -34.85
CA SER A 3 -40.94 -12.01 -33.50
C SER A 3 -39.54 -12.44 -33.02
N ASN A 4 -38.62 -12.77 -33.94
CA ASN A 4 -37.32 -13.35 -33.55
C ASN A 4 -36.30 -12.33 -33.02
N TYR A 5 -36.50 -11.03 -33.28
CA TYR A 5 -35.59 -9.98 -32.78
C TYR A 5 -35.82 -9.64 -31.30
N LEU A 6 -37.03 -9.88 -30.78
CA LEU A 6 -37.35 -9.64 -29.37
C LEU A 6 -36.68 -10.69 -28.48
N ILE A 7 -36.67 -11.95 -28.91
CA ILE A 7 -36.05 -13.06 -28.17
C ILE A 7 -34.52 -12.92 -28.16
N LEU A 8 -33.91 -12.47 -29.26
CA LEU A 8 -32.47 -12.21 -29.31
C LEU A 8 -32.05 -11.03 -28.41
N ALA A 9 -32.87 -9.97 -28.34
CA ALA A 9 -32.61 -8.81 -27.49
C ALA A 9 -32.70 -9.15 -25.98
N ILE A 10 -33.63 -10.03 -25.59
CA ILE A 10 -33.75 -10.51 -24.21
C ILE A 10 -32.56 -11.39 -23.83
N PHE A 11 -32.06 -12.25 -24.74
CA PHE A 11 -30.86 -13.04 -24.47
C PHE A 11 -29.60 -12.17 -24.31
N GLN A 12 -29.45 -11.08 -25.07
CA GLN A 12 -28.32 -10.16 -24.87
C GLN A 12 -28.40 -9.39 -23.55
N LEU A 13 -29.60 -9.08 -23.05
CA LEU A 13 -29.76 -8.43 -21.73
C LEU A 13 -29.41 -9.36 -20.56
N ILE A 14 -29.56 -10.68 -20.71
CA ILE A 14 -29.20 -11.65 -19.67
C ILE A 14 -27.66 -11.76 -19.52
N PHE A 15 -26.89 -11.50 -20.59
CA PHE A 15 -25.42 -11.57 -20.56
C PHE A 15 -24.70 -10.26 -20.21
N ILE A 16 -25.41 -9.14 -20.03
CA ILE A 16 -24.78 -7.84 -19.71
C ILE A 16 -24.72 -7.57 -18.19
N ASN A 17 -25.34 -8.42 -17.37
CA ASN A 17 -25.25 -8.35 -15.91
C ASN A 17 -24.28 -9.38 -15.31
N SER A 18 -23.18 -9.69 -16.00
CA SER A 18 -22.00 -10.19 -15.30
C SER A 18 -21.39 -9.02 -14.53
N SER A 19 -21.98 -8.68 -13.37
CA SER A 19 -21.21 -8.01 -12.34
C SER A 19 -19.94 -8.84 -12.16
N LEU A 20 -18.77 -8.23 -12.32
CA LEU A 20 -17.50 -8.80 -11.87
C LEU A 20 -17.59 -8.97 -10.34
N ALA A 21 -18.32 -9.99 -9.89
CA ALA A 21 -18.35 -10.39 -8.51
C ALA A 21 -17.01 -11.09 -8.27
N PHE A 22 -16.10 -10.40 -7.60
CA PHE A 22 -14.86 -11.01 -7.17
C PHE A 22 -15.21 -12.10 -6.16
N GLU A 23 -14.68 -13.31 -6.38
CA GLU A 23 -14.92 -14.43 -5.48
C GLU A 23 -14.16 -14.26 -4.16
N ASP A 24 -14.69 -14.84 -3.08
CA ASP A 24 -13.97 -14.89 -1.80
C ASP A 24 -12.69 -15.72 -1.95
N GLU A 25 -11.58 -15.19 -1.44
CA GLU A 25 -10.30 -15.88 -1.34
C GLU A 25 -10.14 -16.53 0.04
N TYR A 26 -9.51 -17.70 0.06
CA TYR A 26 -9.31 -18.51 1.26
C TYR A 26 -7.83 -18.79 1.47
N PHE A 27 -7.34 -18.51 2.67
CA PHE A 27 -5.95 -18.68 3.06
C PHE A 27 -5.84 -19.56 4.29
N ASN A 28 -5.03 -20.61 4.22
CA ASN A 28 -4.70 -21.42 5.38
C ASN A 28 -3.49 -20.83 6.09
N ALA A 29 -3.61 -20.62 7.40
CA ALA A 29 -2.53 -20.11 8.22
C ALA A 29 -2.36 -20.97 9.47
N ASN A 30 -1.15 -21.50 9.67
CA ASN A 30 -0.81 -22.36 10.79
C ASN A 30 0.21 -21.65 11.67
N PHE A 31 -0.16 -21.33 12.90
CA PHE A 31 0.68 -20.68 13.89
C PHE A 31 0.20 -21.03 15.30
N ALA A 32 1.08 -20.90 16.30
CA ALA A 32 0.77 -21.19 17.70
C ALA A 32 0.08 -22.56 17.92
N ASN A 33 0.56 -23.61 17.23
CA ASN A 33 -0.01 -24.97 17.25
C ASN A 33 -1.50 -25.06 16.89
N SER A 34 -2.01 -24.07 16.16
CA SER A 34 -3.39 -24.01 15.69
C SER A 34 -3.42 -23.82 14.17
N SER A 35 -4.50 -24.29 13.55
CA SER A 35 -4.79 -24.08 12.13
C SER A 35 -5.98 -23.15 11.99
N PHE A 36 -5.82 -22.12 11.18
CA PHE A 36 -6.84 -21.13 10.88
C PHE A 36 -7.09 -21.06 9.38
N MET A 37 -8.36 -20.83 9.03
CA MET A 37 -8.77 -20.47 7.68
C MET A 37 -9.18 -19.01 7.69
N ILE A 38 -8.57 -18.22 6.81
CA ILE A 38 -8.83 -16.80 6.65
C ILE A 38 -9.56 -16.60 5.33
N ARG A 39 -10.78 -16.08 5.38
CA ARG A 39 -11.60 -15.76 4.22
C ARG A 39 -11.72 -14.26 4.05
N THR A 40 -11.53 -13.76 2.84
CA THR A 40 -11.61 -12.33 2.53
C THR A 40 -11.99 -12.14 1.07
N ASN A 41 -12.65 -11.04 0.76
CA ASN A 41 -12.90 -10.66 -0.63
C ASN A 41 -11.79 -9.68 -1.11
N PRO A 42 -11.30 -9.78 -2.35
CA PRO A 42 -10.25 -8.89 -2.87
C PRO A 42 -10.63 -7.40 -2.94
N ILE A 43 -11.92 -7.11 -3.09
CA ILE A 43 -12.44 -5.75 -3.25
C ILE A 43 -13.22 -5.23 -2.04
N ASP A 44 -13.62 -6.11 -1.11
CA ASP A 44 -14.30 -5.68 0.11
C ASP A 44 -13.31 -5.47 1.25
N ASN A 45 -13.73 -4.69 2.24
CA ASN A 45 -12.97 -4.44 3.45
C ASN A 45 -13.25 -5.45 4.58
N SER A 46 -13.38 -6.73 4.24
CA SER A 46 -13.80 -7.77 5.20
C SER A 46 -12.84 -8.93 5.29
N LEU A 47 -12.53 -9.32 6.54
CA LEU A 47 -11.70 -10.44 6.91
C LEU A 47 -12.48 -11.33 7.88
N PHE A 48 -12.56 -12.62 7.60
CA PHE A 48 -13.21 -13.60 8.46
C PHE A 48 -12.18 -14.68 8.82
N ILE A 49 -11.96 -14.91 10.11
CA ILE A 49 -11.00 -15.91 10.59
C ILE A 49 -11.78 -17.03 11.25
N TYR A 50 -11.50 -18.26 10.82
CA TYR A 50 -12.13 -19.49 11.29
C TYR A 50 -11.09 -20.39 11.95
N LYS A 51 -11.50 -21.10 13.00
CA LYS A 51 -10.76 -22.22 13.60
C LYS A 51 -11.61 -23.48 13.46
N GLY A 52 -11.21 -24.38 12.57
CA GLY A 52 -12.12 -25.42 12.08
C GLY A 52 -13.31 -24.80 11.34
N ASN A 53 -14.54 -25.19 11.71
CA ASN A 53 -15.77 -24.66 11.10
C ASN A 53 -16.37 -23.46 11.87
N SER A 54 -15.73 -23.00 12.95
CA SER A 54 -16.23 -21.92 13.79
C SER A 54 -15.58 -20.60 13.41
N LEU A 55 -16.40 -19.59 13.11
CA LEU A 55 -15.95 -18.21 12.97
C LEU A 55 -15.46 -17.71 14.33
N VAL A 56 -14.18 -17.33 14.42
CA VAL A 56 -13.57 -16.82 15.67
C VAL A 56 -13.42 -15.31 15.66
N LEU A 57 -13.26 -14.69 14.48
CA LEU A 57 -13.14 -13.24 14.37
C LEU A 57 -13.68 -12.74 13.02
N LYS A 58 -14.37 -11.60 13.06
CA LYS A 58 -14.65 -10.77 11.89
C LYS A 58 -13.92 -9.44 12.06
N ALA A 59 -13.14 -9.05 11.07
CA ALA A 59 -12.32 -7.83 11.10
C ALA A 59 -12.24 -7.17 9.71
N SER A 60 -11.49 -6.08 9.64
CA SER A 60 -11.10 -5.42 8.40
C SER A 60 -9.87 -6.10 7.80
N ASN A 61 -9.81 -6.24 6.47
CA ASN A 61 -8.57 -6.59 5.76
C ASN A 61 -7.74 -5.34 5.39
N PHE A 62 -8.21 -4.17 5.84
CA PHE A 62 -7.62 -2.86 5.63
C PHE A 62 -7.44 -2.46 4.16
N THR A 63 -8.26 -3.01 3.26
CA THR A 63 -8.41 -2.43 1.93
C THR A 63 -9.01 -1.04 2.09
N ILE A 64 -8.39 -0.06 1.44
CA ILE A 64 -8.83 1.32 1.41
C ILE A 64 -9.70 1.48 0.17
N ASP A 65 -10.99 1.75 0.35
CA ASP A 65 -11.99 1.89 -0.71
C ASP A 65 -11.47 2.75 -1.86
N GLY A 66 -11.26 2.13 -3.04
CA GLY A 66 -10.79 2.80 -4.25
C GLY A 66 -9.29 3.09 -4.33
N TYR A 67 -8.51 2.85 -3.27
CA TYR A 67 -7.06 3.14 -3.22
C TYR A 67 -6.17 1.90 -3.13
N SER A 68 -6.67 0.78 -2.60
CA SER A 68 -5.92 -0.47 -2.54
C SER A 68 -6.81 -1.69 -2.61
N THR A 69 -6.32 -2.77 -3.22
CA THR A 69 -6.95 -4.09 -3.17
C THR A 69 -6.12 -5.05 -2.34
N LEU A 70 -6.75 -6.11 -1.83
CA LEU A 70 -6.01 -7.22 -1.25
C LEU A 70 -5.11 -7.83 -2.34
N LYS A 71 -3.88 -8.20 -1.97
CA LYS A 71 -2.96 -8.92 -2.84
C LYS A 71 -2.77 -10.37 -2.37
N GLU A 72 -2.46 -10.55 -1.09
CA GLU A 72 -2.17 -11.86 -0.51
C GLU A 72 -2.20 -11.80 1.02
N ILE A 73 -2.39 -12.95 1.65
CA ILE A 73 -2.14 -13.16 3.09
C ILE A 73 -0.98 -14.13 3.25
N LYS A 74 0.05 -13.71 3.98
CA LYS A 74 1.27 -14.49 4.24
C LYS A 74 1.25 -15.03 5.67
N PRO A 75 1.16 -16.35 5.88
CA PRO A 75 1.36 -16.94 7.20
C PRO A 75 2.76 -16.66 7.73
N SER A 76 2.87 -16.54 9.05
CA SER A 76 4.13 -16.39 9.79
C SER A 76 4.10 -17.29 11.03
N SER A 77 5.22 -17.44 11.73
CA SER A 77 5.33 -18.34 12.89
C SER A 77 4.35 -18.02 14.02
N ASP A 78 4.04 -16.74 14.20
CA ASP A 78 3.30 -16.16 15.31
C ASP A 78 1.98 -15.50 14.86
N GLY A 79 1.61 -15.63 13.59
CA GLY A 79 0.38 -15.02 13.06
C GLY A 79 0.41 -14.94 11.53
N PHE A 80 0.05 -13.79 10.97
CA PHE A 80 0.05 -13.59 9.52
C PHE A 80 0.24 -12.12 9.13
N THR A 81 0.55 -11.88 7.87
CA THR A 81 0.65 -10.54 7.28
C THR A 81 -0.39 -10.38 6.19
N ILE A 82 -1.21 -9.34 6.29
CA ILE A 82 -2.09 -8.92 5.19
C ILE A 82 -1.28 -8.00 4.28
N VAL A 83 -1.23 -8.32 2.99
CA VAL A 83 -0.55 -7.51 1.99
C VAL A 83 -1.59 -6.92 1.04
N ASN A 84 -1.70 -5.59 1.06
CA ASN A 84 -2.54 -4.83 0.15
C ASN A 84 -1.67 -4.13 -0.91
N LYS A 85 -2.18 -4.03 -2.14
CA LYS A 85 -1.53 -3.33 -3.26
C LYS A 85 -2.24 -2.02 -3.52
N GLY A 86 -1.50 -0.92 -3.61
CA GLY A 86 -2.04 0.38 -4.01
C GLY A 86 -2.43 0.43 -5.49
N ASN A 87 -3.54 1.10 -5.81
CA ASN A 87 -4.11 1.15 -7.16
C ASN A 87 -3.30 1.98 -8.16
N SER A 88 -2.57 3.02 -7.72
CA SER A 88 -1.97 3.99 -8.64
C SER A 88 -0.47 3.85 -8.85
N PHE A 89 0.25 3.13 -8.00
CA PHE A 89 1.70 2.99 -8.08
C PHE A 89 2.08 1.66 -7.44
N SER A 90 3.29 1.16 -7.65
CA SER A 90 3.86 -0.08 -7.07
C SER A 90 3.94 -0.10 -5.52
N GLY A 91 3.10 0.70 -4.86
CA GLY A 91 2.83 0.75 -3.44
C GLY A 91 2.37 -0.59 -2.91
N GLN A 92 3.04 -1.07 -1.86
CA GLN A 92 2.62 -2.21 -1.07
C GLN A 92 2.43 -1.78 0.37
N PHE A 93 1.41 -2.36 0.99
CA PHE A 93 1.04 -2.14 2.38
C PHE A 93 1.03 -3.48 3.09
N GLU A 94 1.80 -3.60 4.15
CA GLU A 94 1.93 -4.83 4.93
C GLU A 94 1.45 -4.57 6.36
N ILE A 95 0.42 -5.31 6.77
CA ILE A 95 -0.16 -5.26 8.11
C ILE A 95 0.21 -6.56 8.82
N TYR A 96 1.05 -6.45 9.85
CA TYR A 96 1.57 -7.59 10.59
C TYR A 96 0.67 -7.87 11.79
N ILE A 97 0.11 -9.08 11.83
CA ILE A 97 -0.83 -9.54 12.85
C ILE A 97 -0.19 -10.71 13.59
N SER A 98 -0.08 -10.60 14.92
CA SER A 98 0.32 -11.70 15.80
C SER A 98 -0.90 -12.32 16.47
N TYR A 99 -0.83 -13.59 16.82
CA TYR A 99 -1.79 -14.29 17.64
C TYR A 99 -1.17 -14.64 19.00
N GLU A 100 -1.63 -13.96 20.05
CA GLU A 100 -1.12 -14.11 21.41
C GLU A 100 -2.29 -14.09 22.40
N ASN A 101 -2.25 -14.91 23.45
CA ASN A 101 -3.30 -14.96 24.47
C ASN A 101 -4.74 -15.15 23.92
N ASN A 102 -4.86 -15.89 22.80
CA ASN A 102 -6.10 -16.08 22.05
C ASN A 102 -6.68 -14.83 21.37
N GLU A 103 -5.87 -13.79 21.20
CA GLU A 103 -6.25 -12.55 20.54
C GLU A 103 -5.38 -12.30 19.30
N PHE A 104 -6.00 -11.73 18.27
CA PHE A 104 -5.30 -11.23 17.09
C PHE A 104 -4.93 -9.76 17.29
N ILE A 105 -3.65 -9.43 17.18
CA ILE A 105 -3.12 -8.10 17.51
C ILE A 105 -2.39 -7.56 16.28
N VAL A 106 -2.75 -6.35 15.84
CA VAL A 106 -2.00 -5.62 14.81
C VAL A 106 -0.76 -5.01 15.47
N ARG A 107 0.42 -5.54 15.13
CA ARG A 107 1.70 -5.16 15.74
C ARG A 107 2.44 -4.08 14.99
N LYS A 108 2.30 -4.05 13.67
CA LYS A 108 3.06 -3.14 12.83
C LYS A 108 2.39 -2.98 11.49
N THR A 109 2.46 -1.77 10.96
CA THR A 109 2.17 -1.50 9.55
C THR A 109 3.42 -0.99 8.86
N LYS A 110 3.61 -1.45 7.63
CA LYS A 110 4.63 -0.93 6.72
C LYS A 110 3.99 -0.52 5.41
N SER A 111 4.49 0.55 4.83
CA SER A 111 4.22 0.88 3.44
C SER A 111 5.52 1.13 2.69
N TYR A 112 5.51 0.75 1.42
CA TYR A 112 6.64 0.92 0.52
C TYR A 112 6.12 1.38 -0.82
N ILE A 113 6.69 2.44 -1.37
CA ILE A 113 6.48 2.86 -2.76
C ILE A 113 7.82 3.28 -3.36
N SER A 114 8.09 2.84 -4.59
CA SER A 114 9.25 3.28 -5.35
C SER A 114 8.84 3.68 -6.76
N TYR A 115 9.37 4.81 -7.24
CA TYR A 115 9.09 5.33 -8.57
C TYR A 115 10.25 6.17 -9.10
N VAL A 116 10.36 6.24 -10.42
CA VAL A 116 11.33 7.11 -11.09
C VAL A 116 10.69 8.48 -11.34
N SER A 117 11.33 9.54 -10.84
CA SER A 117 10.96 10.92 -11.10
C SER A 117 11.85 11.53 -12.17
N ASP A 118 11.22 12.19 -13.14
CA ASP A 118 11.87 12.94 -14.22
C ASP A 118 12.91 12.14 -15.02
N GLY A 119 12.83 10.80 -14.99
CA GLY A 119 13.75 9.89 -15.67
C GLY A 119 15.17 9.83 -15.08
N ILE A 120 15.43 10.50 -13.94
CA ILE A 120 16.78 10.73 -13.40
C ILE A 120 16.91 10.19 -11.97
N PHE A 121 15.83 10.27 -11.20
CA PHE A 121 15.87 9.99 -9.76
C PHE A 121 14.98 8.80 -9.44
N SER A 122 15.53 7.81 -8.77
CA SER A 122 14.77 6.76 -8.11
C SER A 122 14.37 7.26 -6.73
N ILE A 123 13.07 7.39 -6.47
CA ILE A 123 12.55 7.84 -5.17
C ILE A 123 11.89 6.64 -4.51
N THR A 124 12.33 6.31 -3.30
CA THR A 124 11.76 5.25 -2.51
C THR A 124 11.25 5.81 -1.19
N LYS A 125 9.96 5.63 -0.91
CA LYS A 125 9.35 6.03 0.35
C LYS A 125 8.99 4.79 1.14
N LYS A 126 9.42 4.78 2.39
CA LYS A 126 9.18 3.70 3.34
C LYS A 126 8.52 4.30 4.57
N CYS A 127 7.31 3.85 4.91
CA CYS A 127 6.71 4.20 6.18
C CYS A 127 6.59 2.97 7.07
N GLN A 128 6.75 3.16 8.37
CA GLN A 128 6.55 2.14 9.37
C GLN A 128 5.95 2.75 10.63
N LYS A 129 4.95 2.06 11.19
CA LYS A 129 4.45 2.33 12.53
C LYS A 129 4.32 1.02 13.28
N ASN A 130 4.89 1.00 14.48
CA ASN A 130 4.62 -0.05 15.44
C ASN A 130 3.29 0.28 16.11
N THR A 131 2.40 -0.70 16.18
CA THR A 131 1.06 -0.62 16.75
C THR A 131 0.90 -1.71 17.80
N ASN A 132 -0.14 -1.59 18.62
CA ASN A 132 -0.50 -2.64 19.55
C ASN A 132 -2.00 -2.58 19.83
N ILE A 133 -2.78 -2.93 18.81
CA ILE A 133 -4.24 -2.83 18.85
C ILE A 133 -4.84 -4.19 18.51
N LEU A 134 -5.98 -4.49 19.12
CA LEU A 134 -6.75 -5.67 18.75
C LEU A 134 -7.18 -5.53 17.29
N LEU A 135 -7.05 -6.61 16.52
CA LEU A 135 -7.56 -6.68 15.16
C LEU A 135 -9.08 -6.55 15.15
N GLU A 136 -9.73 -7.05 16.21
CA GLU A 136 -11.13 -6.76 16.48
C GLU A 136 -11.31 -5.27 16.81
N GLY A 137 -11.99 -4.55 15.92
CA GLY A 137 -12.25 -3.12 16.06
C GLY A 137 -11.17 -2.21 15.45
N ALA A 138 -10.07 -2.75 14.93
CA ALA A 138 -9.12 -1.96 14.16
C ALA A 138 -9.71 -1.49 12.82
N SER A 139 -9.41 -0.25 12.48
CA SER A 139 -9.83 0.43 11.26
C SER A 139 -8.62 0.91 10.47
N VAL A 140 -8.85 1.34 9.22
CA VAL A 140 -7.79 1.90 8.36
C VAL A 140 -7.14 3.14 9.01
N SER A 141 -7.90 3.98 9.73
CA SER A 141 -7.35 5.15 10.42
C SER A 141 -6.37 4.79 11.54
N ASP A 142 -6.53 3.62 12.17
CA ASP A 142 -5.58 3.18 13.20
C ASP A 142 -4.20 2.83 12.60
N LEU A 143 -4.19 2.52 11.29
CA LEU A 143 -3.03 2.08 10.54
C LEU A 143 -2.20 3.22 9.95
N GLU A 144 -2.58 4.50 10.13
CA GLU A 144 -1.82 5.68 9.71
C GLU A 144 -0.34 5.52 10.11
N PRO A 145 0.55 5.21 9.16
CA PRO A 145 1.02 6.23 8.22
C PRO A 145 0.65 6.00 6.76
N LEU A 146 -0.20 5.00 6.46
CA LEU A 146 -0.63 4.67 5.09
C LEU A 146 -1.28 5.87 4.35
N LEU A 147 -1.81 6.83 5.10
CA LEU A 147 -2.55 7.99 4.60
C LEU A 147 -1.77 9.31 4.71
N PHE A 148 -0.58 9.33 5.34
CA PHE A 148 0.12 10.60 5.50
C PHE A 148 0.65 11.11 4.16
N LEU A 149 0.21 12.31 3.81
CA LEU A 149 0.78 13.08 2.72
C LEU A 149 2.14 13.64 3.16
N GLU A 150 3.07 13.85 2.22
CA GLU A 150 4.41 14.38 2.54
C GLU A 150 4.40 15.74 3.26
N ASN A 151 3.31 16.50 3.10
CA ASN A 151 3.11 17.79 3.75
C ASN A 151 2.51 17.68 5.17
N ASP A 152 2.17 16.48 5.62
CA ASP A 152 1.72 16.25 6.99
C ASP A 152 2.89 16.39 7.98
N LYS A 153 2.64 17.01 9.13
CA LYS A 153 3.64 17.18 10.19
C LYS A 153 4.09 15.85 10.77
N GLU A 154 3.23 14.83 10.75
CA GLU A 154 3.55 13.50 11.25
C GLU A 154 4.24 12.60 10.21
N PHE A 155 4.32 13.02 8.95
CA PHE A 155 4.92 12.22 7.89
C PHE A 155 6.34 11.78 8.25
N ASN A 156 7.22 12.71 8.62
CA ASN A 156 8.62 12.41 8.95
C ASN A 156 8.81 11.60 10.24
N LYS A 157 7.77 11.45 11.06
CA LYS A 157 7.81 10.62 12.27
C LYS A 157 7.75 9.13 11.92
N TYR A 158 7.04 8.80 10.84
CA TYR A 158 6.75 7.43 10.46
C TYR A 158 7.29 7.04 9.09
N CYS A 159 7.63 8.02 8.25
CA CYS A 159 8.06 7.84 6.87
C CYS A 159 9.46 8.38 6.64
N HIS A 160 10.21 7.67 5.81
CA HIS A 160 11.51 8.06 5.29
C HIS A 160 11.49 8.04 3.77
N ILE A 161 12.18 9.00 3.14
CA ILE A 161 12.29 9.11 1.69
C ILE A 161 13.77 8.98 1.32
N ASP A 162 14.10 7.92 0.60
CA ASP A 162 15.39 7.70 -0.05
C ASP A 162 15.32 8.24 -1.49
N VAL A 163 16.36 8.92 -1.94
CA VAL A 163 16.48 9.41 -3.32
C VAL A 163 17.83 9.02 -3.88
N ASP A 164 17.83 8.20 -4.92
CA ASP A 164 19.00 7.71 -5.61
C ASP A 164 19.05 8.23 -7.05
N SER A 165 20.25 8.35 -7.62
CA SER A 165 20.45 8.63 -9.05
C SER A 165 21.70 7.92 -9.56
N GLU A 166 21.64 7.40 -10.79
CA GLU A 166 22.80 6.83 -11.49
C GLU A 166 23.76 7.92 -11.98
N TYR A 167 23.33 9.19 -11.97
CA TYR A 167 24.13 10.32 -12.38
C TYR A 167 24.83 10.95 -11.19
N ASN A 168 26.12 11.26 -11.35
CA ASN A 168 26.83 12.03 -10.34
C ASN A 168 26.27 13.45 -10.22
N LEU A 169 26.44 14.05 -9.04
CA LEU A 169 25.89 15.36 -8.72
C LEU A 169 26.32 16.45 -9.72
N SER A 170 27.58 16.43 -10.14
CA SER A 170 28.12 17.42 -11.09
C SER A 170 27.41 17.41 -12.45
N TRP A 171 26.99 16.23 -12.92
CA TRP A 171 26.25 16.06 -14.16
C TRP A 171 24.85 16.65 -14.04
N ILE A 172 24.17 16.35 -12.94
CA ILE A 172 22.82 16.85 -12.63
C ILE A 172 22.83 18.37 -12.56
N GLU A 173 23.79 18.96 -11.84
CA GLU A 173 23.94 20.40 -11.71
C GLU A 173 24.19 21.10 -13.06
N LYS A 174 25.02 20.50 -13.92
CA LYS A 174 25.34 21.05 -15.24
C LYS A 174 24.10 21.08 -16.14
N ARG A 175 23.38 19.96 -16.25
CA ARG A 175 22.15 19.88 -17.06
C ARG A 175 21.07 20.81 -16.55
N PHE A 176 21.00 21.00 -15.23
CA PHE A 176 20.08 21.95 -14.62
C PHE A 176 20.42 23.41 -14.96
N LYS A 177 21.70 23.82 -14.84
CA LYS A 177 22.15 25.16 -15.26
C LYS A 177 21.84 25.45 -16.72
N LEU A 178 21.93 24.43 -17.56
CA LEU A 178 21.68 24.53 -19.00
C LEU A 178 20.17 24.42 -19.36
N LYS A 179 19.28 24.16 -18.39
CA LYS A 179 17.83 23.89 -18.60
C LYS A 179 17.55 22.73 -19.56
N GLU A 180 18.46 21.77 -19.64
CA GLU A 180 18.40 20.66 -20.59
C GLU A 180 17.61 19.46 -20.07
N ALA A 181 17.24 19.47 -18.78
CA ALA A 181 16.38 18.47 -18.17
C ALA A 181 15.12 19.13 -17.57
N PRO A 182 13.91 18.67 -17.91
CA PRO A 182 12.67 19.17 -17.32
C PRO A 182 12.48 18.60 -15.90
N ILE A 183 13.31 19.04 -14.95
CA ILE A 183 13.18 18.65 -13.55
C ILE A 183 12.07 19.48 -12.89
N ARG A 184 11.07 18.83 -12.30
CA ARG A 184 9.94 19.52 -11.64
C ARG A 184 10.41 20.25 -10.38
N LYS A 185 9.88 21.45 -10.13
CA LYS A 185 10.22 22.28 -8.94
C LYS A 185 10.01 21.58 -7.60
N ASN A 186 9.03 20.67 -7.47
CA ASN A 186 8.80 19.94 -6.22
C ASN A 186 9.93 18.96 -5.89
N LEU A 187 10.65 18.45 -6.89
CA LEU A 187 11.79 17.57 -6.65
C LEU A 187 12.95 18.32 -5.98
N PHE A 188 13.13 19.61 -6.29
CA PHE A 188 14.10 20.44 -5.60
C PHE A 188 13.80 20.56 -4.11
N ILE A 189 12.54 20.80 -3.74
CA ILE A 189 12.14 20.94 -2.33
C ILE A 189 12.47 19.67 -1.56
N ASN A 190 12.23 18.50 -2.16
CA ASN A 190 12.54 17.20 -1.55
C ASN A 190 14.06 16.95 -1.47
N LEU A 191 14.83 17.31 -2.50
CA LEU A 191 16.30 17.25 -2.47
C LEU A 191 16.91 18.21 -1.42
N TYR A 192 16.37 19.43 -1.27
CA TYR A 192 16.79 20.42 -0.26
C TYR A 192 16.47 20.00 1.18
N ALA A 193 15.39 19.24 1.38
CA ALA A 193 14.97 18.77 2.71
C ALA A 193 15.77 17.55 3.17
N LEU A 194 16.13 16.65 2.25
CA LEU A 194 16.85 15.40 2.55
C LEU A 194 18.37 15.56 2.58
N TYR A 195 18.92 16.47 1.77
CA TYR A 195 20.32 16.88 1.82
C TYR A 195 20.36 18.38 2.08
N PRO A 196 20.79 18.87 3.27
CA PRO A 196 20.81 20.30 3.54
C PRO A 196 21.85 21.00 2.65
N ILE A 197 21.40 21.47 1.48
CA ILE A 197 22.18 22.25 0.54
C ILE A 197 22.46 23.62 1.18
N LYS A 198 23.64 23.82 1.77
CA LYS A 198 24.02 25.15 2.28
C LYS A 198 24.30 26.08 1.11
N ARG A 199 23.45 27.11 0.95
CA ARG A 199 23.80 28.30 0.15
C ARG A 199 25.00 29.00 0.80
N LYS A 200 26.18 28.86 0.21
CA LYS A 200 27.25 29.86 0.38
C LYS A 200 27.54 30.49 -0.96
N THR A 201 27.01 31.71 -1.14
CA THR A 201 27.45 32.72 -2.10
C THR A 201 27.89 32.20 -3.49
N LYS A 202 26.95 32.27 -4.44
CA LYS A 202 27.08 31.99 -5.89
C LYS A 202 27.56 30.60 -6.34
N SER A 203 27.96 29.72 -5.44
CA SER A 203 28.27 28.32 -5.77
C SER A 203 27.65 27.39 -4.74
N ILE A 204 26.87 26.42 -5.20
CA ILE A 204 26.29 25.38 -4.36
C ILE A 204 27.36 24.29 -4.17
N ILE A 205 27.60 23.91 -2.91
CA ILE A 205 28.44 22.77 -2.52
C ILE A 205 27.58 21.93 -1.57
N ILE A 206 27.48 20.62 -1.82
CA ILE A 206 26.76 19.66 -0.97
C ILE A 206 27.80 18.70 -0.37
N ILE A 207 27.72 18.48 0.94
CA ILE A 207 28.51 17.51 1.72
C ILE A 207 27.68 16.24 1.86
#